data_AF-A0A8J4V0H8-F1
#
_entry.id   AF-A0A8J4V0H8-F1
#
_cell.length_a   1.000
_cell.length_b   1.000
_cell.length_c   1.000
_cell.angle_alpha   90.00
_cell.angle_beta   90.00
_cell.angle_gamma   90.00
#
_symmetry.space_group_name_H-M   'P 1'
#
loop_
_entity.id
_entity.type
_entity.pdbx_description
1 polymer ?
#
loop_
_entity_poly.entity_id
_entity_poly.type
_entity_poly.pdbx_seq_one_letter_code
_entity_poly.pdbx_strand_id
1 'polypeptide(L)'
;MIYFYNQVTANRAFYVSVNKWGDAGETTPYKVNRNTSETWDRSDTRGFIVNIGNTSDVDDVSNKAFLVFDGSTVFTKNNGIFLTSGGITQKLMDLPPVSTQ
;
A
#
# COMPACT_ATOMS: atom_id res chain seq x y z
N MET A 1 3.87 -11.91 6.18
CA MET A 1 2.63 -11.53 5.50
C MET A 1 2.29 -10.06 5.73
N ILE A 2 2.17 -9.30 4.63
CA ILE A 2 1.64 -7.93 4.63
C ILE A 2 0.22 -7.96 4.06
N TYR A 3 -0.70 -7.25 4.72
CA TYR A 3 -2.08 -7.14 4.27
C TYR A 3 -2.37 -5.75 3.74
N PHE A 4 -3.01 -5.68 2.57
CA PHE A 4 -3.51 -4.44 1.98
C PHE A 4 -5.03 -4.49 1.93
N TYR A 5 -5.70 -3.49 2.50
CA TYR A 5 -7.16 -3.47 2.52
C TYR A 5 -7.75 -2.10 2.19
N ASN A 6 -8.59 -2.06 1.16
CA ASN A 6 -9.22 -0.82 0.71
C ASN A 6 -10.64 -0.65 1.26
N GLN A 7 -10.80 0.12 2.34
CA GLN A 7 -12.10 0.42 2.96
C GLN A 7 -12.79 1.68 2.41
N VAL A 8 -12.28 2.34 1.36
CA VAL A 8 -12.87 3.62 0.94
C VAL A 8 -14.27 3.43 0.32
N THR A 9 -15.22 4.29 0.70
CA THR A 9 -16.58 4.32 0.15
C THR A 9 -16.66 4.94 -1.25
N ALA A 10 -15.67 5.73 -1.66
CA ALA A 10 -15.48 6.19 -3.03
C ALA A 10 -14.77 5.10 -3.88
N ASN A 11 -15.09 5.00 -5.17
CA ASN A 11 -14.49 4.04 -6.13
C ASN A 11 -13.02 4.37 -6.43
N ARG A 12 -12.17 4.23 -5.40
CA ARG A 12 -10.74 4.57 -5.44
C ARG A 12 -9.94 3.29 -5.48
N ALA A 13 -8.97 3.24 -6.38
CA ALA A 13 -7.90 2.27 -6.32
C ALA A 13 -6.61 2.99 -5.97
N PHE A 14 -5.68 2.27 -5.35
CA PHE A 14 -4.31 2.72 -5.17
C PHE A 14 -3.37 1.66 -5.73
N TYR A 15 -2.17 2.09 -6.10
CA TYR A 15 -1.13 1.19 -6.56
C TYR A 15 -0.15 0.94 -5.44
N VAL A 16 0.31 -0.30 -5.38
CA VAL A 16 1.31 -0.74 -4.43
C VAL A 16 2.36 -1.52 -5.20
N SER A 17 3.62 -1.28 -4.90
CA SER A 17 4.71 -2.20 -5.24
C SER A 17 5.53 -2.46 -3.99
N VAL A 18 6.07 -3.67 -3.90
CA VAL A 18 6.95 -4.07 -2.80
C VAL A 18 8.28 -4.43 -3.42
N ASN A 19 9.36 -3.92 -2.84
CA ASN A 19 10.69 -4.26 -3.31
C ASN A 19 10.95 -5.77 -3.22
N LYS A 20 11.79 -6.25 -4.13
CA LYS A 20 12.25 -7.63 -4.12
C LYS A 20 13.37 -7.79 -3.11
N TRP A 21 13.28 -8.85 -2.31
CA TRP A 21 14.39 -9.41 -1.54
C TRP A 21 14.55 -10.88 -1.94
N GLY A 22 15.75 -11.28 -2.37
CA GLY A 22 16.03 -12.64 -2.89
C GLY A 22 15.64 -12.83 -4.36
N ASP A 23 15.61 -14.07 -4.85
CA ASP A 23 15.48 -14.38 -6.29
C ASP A 23 14.03 -14.42 -6.80
N ALA A 24 13.03 -14.39 -5.90
CA ALA A 24 11.61 -14.54 -6.23
C ALA A 24 10.75 -13.33 -5.85
N GLY A 25 9.59 -13.23 -6.49
CA GLY A 25 8.56 -12.23 -6.21
C GLY A 25 8.53 -11.07 -7.20
N GLU A 26 7.31 -10.65 -7.54
CA GLU A 26 7.06 -9.51 -8.41
C GLU A 26 7.28 -8.18 -7.68
N THR A 27 7.81 -7.21 -8.41
CA THR A 27 7.94 -5.81 -7.97
C THR A 27 7.05 -4.89 -8.78
N THR A 28 6.38 -5.42 -9.80
CA THR A 28 5.48 -4.64 -10.65
C THR A 28 4.35 -4.05 -9.79
N PRO A 29 4.05 -2.76 -9.93
CA PRO A 29 2.94 -2.13 -9.24
C PRO A 29 1.63 -2.83 -9.55
N TYR A 30 0.91 -3.19 -8.49
CA TYR A 30 -0.41 -3.80 -8.60
C TYR A 30 -1.47 -2.86 -8.06
N LYS A 31 -2.66 -2.96 -8.64
CA LYS A 31 -3.80 -2.10 -8.33
C LYS A 31 -4.67 -2.75 -7.24
N VAL A 32 -4.77 -2.11 -6.08
CA VAL A 32 -5.72 -2.48 -5.03
C VAL A 32 -7.05 -1.79 -5.30
N ASN A 33 -8.05 -2.55 -5.75
CA ASN A 33 -9.38 -2.02 -6.04
C ASN A 33 -10.16 -1.74 -4.75
N ARG A 34 -11.31 -1.07 -4.89
CA ARG A 34 -12.22 -0.81 -3.77
C ARG A 34 -12.77 -2.11 -3.19
N ASN A 35 -12.86 -2.19 -1.85
CA ASN A 35 -13.41 -3.34 -1.11
C ASN A 35 -12.67 -4.66 -1.38
N THR A 36 -11.48 -4.61 -1.99
CA THR A 36 -10.62 -5.79 -2.15
C THR A 36 -9.55 -5.78 -1.07
N SER A 37 -9.19 -6.97 -0.63
CA SER A 37 -8.00 -7.21 0.18
C SER A 37 -6.99 -7.98 -0.65
N GLU A 38 -5.74 -7.55 -0.59
CA GLU A 38 -4.62 -8.26 -1.21
C GLU A 38 -3.62 -8.64 -0.12
N THR A 39 -3.04 -9.82 -0.27
CA THR A 39 -2.14 -10.40 0.72
C THR A 39 -0.84 -10.76 0.05
N TRP A 40 0.27 -10.31 0.63
CA TRP A 40 1.59 -10.60 0.11
C TRP A 40 2.34 -11.46 1.11
N ASP A 41 2.59 -12.71 0.73
CA ASP A 41 3.46 -13.59 1.50
C ASP A 41 4.91 -13.19 1.30
N ARG A 42 5.48 -12.66 2.37
CA ARG A 42 6.87 -12.29 2.47
C ARG A 42 7.29 -12.59 3.90
N SER A 43 8.17 -13.57 4.05
CA SER A 43 8.64 -14.14 5.32
C SER A 43 9.98 -13.56 5.79
N ASP A 44 10.52 -12.56 5.08
CA ASP A 44 11.76 -11.87 5.46
C ASP A 44 11.54 -10.95 6.66
N THR A 45 12.33 -11.12 7.70
CA THR A 45 12.20 -10.40 8.97
C THR A 45 12.84 -9.01 8.95
N ARG A 46 13.60 -8.66 7.91
CA ARG A 46 14.26 -7.35 7.79
C ARG A 46 13.31 -6.22 7.40
N GLY A 47 12.10 -6.55 6.95
CA GLY A 47 11.12 -5.60 6.45
C GLY A 47 11.27 -5.30 4.96
N PHE A 48 10.31 -4.54 4.45
CA PHE A 48 10.07 -4.34 3.03
C PHE A 48 9.87 -2.87 2.73
N ILE A 49 10.41 -2.41 1.62
CA ILE A 49 10.13 -1.10 1.06
C ILE A 49 8.89 -1.23 0.18
N VAL A 50 7.82 -0.59 0.60
CA VAL A 50 6.54 -0.54 -0.10
C VAL A 50 6.37 0.84 -0.69
N ASN A 51 6.29 0.92 -2.02
CA ASN A 51 5.90 2.13 -2.72
C ASN A 51 4.37 2.12 -2.89
N ILE A 52 3.72 3.19 -2.46
CA ILE A 52 2.27 3.36 -2.53
C ILE A 52 1.97 4.68 -3.22
N GLY A 53 1.01 4.68 -4.13
CA GLY A 53 0.45 5.92 -4.64
C GLY A 53 -0.69 5.75 -5.63
N ASN A 54 -0.89 6.77 -6.48
CA ASN A 54 -2.12 6.92 -7.26
C ASN A 54 -2.00 6.42 -8.70
N THR A 55 -0.79 6.04 -9.12
CA THR A 55 -0.47 5.59 -10.47
C THR A 55 0.43 4.35 -10.41
N SER A 56 0.43 3.58 -11.49
CA SER A 56 1.35 2.45 -11.68
C SER A 56 2.78 2.89 -12.01
N ASP A 57 3.02 4.18 -12.23
CA ASP A 57 4.38 4.71 -12.39
C ASP A 57 5.04 4.87 -11.01
N VAL A 58 6.03 4.03 -10.70
CA VAL A 58 6.72 4.04 -9.39
C VAL A 58 7.52 5.32 -9.13
N ASP A 59 7.91 6.02 -10.19
CA ASP A 59 8.72 7.24 -10.14
C ASP A 59 7.86 8.51 -10.03
N ASP A 60 6.53 8.39 -10.07
CA ASP A 60 5.62 9.52 -9.90
C ASP A 60 5.79 10.17 -8.52
N VAL A 61 5.93 11.49 -8.52
CA VAL A 61 6.20 12.29 -7.31
C VAL A 61 5.08 12.20 -6.26
N SER A 62 3.88 11.77 -6.64
CA SER A 62 2.77 11.53 -5.72
C SER A 62 2.90 10.20 -4.97
N ASN A 63 3.67 9.25 -5.50
CA ASN A 63 3.96 7.99 -4.82
C ASN A 63 4.94 8.21 -3.66
N LYS A 64 4.85 7.35 -2.64
CA LYS A 64 5.66 7.43 -1.42
C LYS A 64 6.14 6.04 -1.04
N ALA A 65 7.39 5.94 -0.62
CA ALA A 65 7.99 4.70 -0.15
C ALA A 65 7.96 4.64 1.38
N PHE A 66 7.59 3.47 1.92
CA PHE A 66 7.48 3.22 3.34
C PHE A 66 8.19 1.92 3.70
N LEU A 67 8.83 1.89 4.86
CA LEU A 67 9.33 0.65 5.44
C LEU A 67 8.18 -0.05 6.17
N VAL A 68 7.89 -1.29 5.80
CA VAL A 68 6.79 -2.11 6.32
C VAL A 68 7.33 -3.45 6.78
N PHE A 69 6.95 -3.90 7.97
CA PHE A 69 7.41 -5.17 8.53
C PHE A 69 6.34 -6.26 8.41
N ASP A 70 6.75 -7.51 8.61
CA ASP A 70 5.83 -8.64 8.76
C ASP A 70 4.76 -8.36 9.83
N GLY A 71 3.55 -8.86 9.60
CA GLY A 71 2.38 -8.66 10.47
C GLY A 71 1.76 -7.26 10.38
N SER A 72 2.24 -6.42 9.47
CA SER A 72 1.66 -5.09 9.27
C SER A 72 0.47 -5.11 8.32
N THR A 73 -0.47 -4.18 8.56
CA THR A 73 -1.66 -3.97 7.72
C THR A 73 -1.63 -2.55 7.16
N VAL A 74 -1.65 -2.43 5.85
CA VAL A 74 -1.86 -1.16 5.14
C VAL A 74 -3.33 -1.08 4.73
N PHE A 75 -4.00 0.02 5.04
CA PHE A 75 -5.40 0.20 4.68
C PHE A 75 -5.73 1.65 4.37
N THR A 76 -6.83 1.86 3.67
CA THR A 76 -7.32 3.21 3.35
C THR A 76 -8.53 3.58 4.20
N LYS A 77 -8.59 4.80 4.73
CA LYS A 77 -9.74 5.34 5.50
C LYS A 77 -9.81 6.85 5.31
N ASN A 78 -11.00 7.47 5.21
CA ASN A 78 -11.14 8.93 5.16
C ASN A 78 -10.17 9.65 4.20
N ASN A 79 -10.02 9.15 2.97
CA ASN A 79 -9.08 9.66 1.96
C ASN A 79 -7.59 9.62 2.37
N GLY A 80 -7.21 8.84 3.36
CA GLY A 80 -5.82 8.59 3.72
C GLY A 80 -5.44 7.13 3.59
N ILE A 81 -4.13 6.88 3.46
CA ILE A 81 -3.51 5.57 3.59
C ILE A 81 -2.92 5.48 4.99
N PHE A 82 -3.13 4.34 5.65
CA PHE A 82 -2.74 4.07 7.03
C PHE A 82 -1.95 2.76 7.10
N LEU A 83 -1.04 2.68 8.04
CA LEU A 83 -0.27 1.49 8.39
C LEU A 83 -0.52 1.17 9.86
N THR A 84 -0.91 -0.07 10.14
CA THR A 84 -0.92 -0.63 11.50
C THR A 84 0.18 -1.66 11.63
N SER A 85 1.03 -1.51 12.65
CA SER A 85 2.08 -2.47 13.00
C SER A 85 2.27 -2.48 14.52
N GLY A 86 2.35 -3.67 15.13
CA GLY A 86 2.50 -3.81 16.59
C GLY A 86 1.39 -3.13 17.41
N GLY A 87 0.18 -3.00 16.85
CA GLY A 87 -0.96 -2.32 17.48
C GLY A 87 -0.96 -0.79 17.34
N ILE A 88 0.08 -0.20 16.74
CA ILE A 88 0.18 1.24 16.50
C ILE A 88 -0.31 1.54 15.09
N THR A 89 -1.16 2.57 14.92
CA THR A 89 -1.65 3.02 13.61
C THR A 89 -1.11 4.40 13.26
N GLN A 90 -0.52 4.53 12.08
CA GLN A 90 0.01 5.78 11.54
C GLN A 90 -0.63 6.10 10.19
N LYS A 91 -0.95 7.38 9.95
CA LYS A 91 -1.32 7.88 8.63
C LYS A 91 -0.04 8.09 7.81
N LEU A 92 0.01 7.47 6.64
CA LEU A 92 1.15 7.51 5.73
C LEU A 92 1.05 8.68 4.75
N MET A 93 -0.09 8.83 4.09
CA MET A 93 -0.32 9.90 3.11
C MET A 93 -1.81 10.17 2.91
N ASP A 94 -2.10 11.35 2.36
CA ASP A 94 -3.40 11.68 1.79
C ASP A 94 -3.51 11.15 0.36
N LEU A 95 -4.67 10.56 0.06
CA LEU A 95 -5.11 10.33 -1.30
C LEU A 95 -5.70 11.66 -1.83
N PRO A 96 -5.40 12.04 -3.07
CA PRO A 96 -5.89 13.29 -3.65
C PRO A 96 -7.42 13.40 -3.58
N PRO A 97 -7.97 14.64 -3.57
CA PRO A 97 -9.40 14.85 -3.62
C PRO A 97 -10.00 14.19 -4.87
N VAL A 98 -11.22 13.65 -4.78
CA VAL A 98 -11.93 13.17 -5.98
C VAL A 98 -12.28 14.40 -6.80
N SER A 99 -11.77 14.50 -8.03
CA SER A 99 -12.32 15.47 -8.96
C SER A 99 -13.76 15.07 -9.27
N THR A 100 -14.72 15.82 -8.77
CA THR A 100 -16.10 15.73 -9.24
C THR A 100 -16.12 16.23 -10.68
N GLN A 101 -16.15 15.31 -11.64
CA GLN A 101 -16.70 15.63 -12.96
C GLN A 101 -18.21 15.72 -12.87
#